data_AF-A0AAV0ZT78-F1
#
_entry.id   AF-A0AAV0ZT78-F1
#
_cell.length_a   1.000
_cell.length_b   1.000
_cell.length_c   1.000
_cell.angle_alpha   90.00
_cell.angle_beta   90.00
_cell.angle_gamma   90.00
#
_symmetry.space_group_name_H-M   'P 1'
#
loop_
_entity.id
_entity.type
_entity.pdbx_description
1 polymer ?
#
loop_
_entity_poly.entity_id
_entity_poly.type
_entity_poly.pdbx_seq_one_letter_code
_entity_poly.pdbx_strand_id
1 'polypeptide(L)'
;MQIHTGFGDRGLNLRMSNPLYLHNILEDKRFAKCRIVLLHTSYPFSKEASYLASLYSQVYLDFGLAIPKLSVHGMVSAVKDLLEQAPLNKVMFSTDAYAFPELFYLGAKNARKVVFTVLRDSCIDGDLIVSEAVEAAKDLFARNSINFYKIIS
;
A
#
# COMPACT_ATOMS: atom_id res chain seq x y z
N MET A 1 -0.14 -5.73 13.20
CA MET A 1 1.05 -4.90 13.49
C MET A 1 1.24 -3.99 12.31
N GLN A 2 1.40 -2.69 12.55
CA GLN A 2 1.73 -1.72 11.50
C GLN A 2 3.19 -1.33 11.66
N ILE A 3 3.96 -1.32 10.57
CA ILE A 3 5.36 -0.91 10.55
C ILE A 3 5.49 0.23 9.56
N HIS A 4 6.00 1.37 10.02
CA HIS A 4 6.20 2.55 9.19
C HIS A 4 7.54 2.40 8.45
N THR A 5 7.50 2.32 7.13
CA THR A 5 8.66 2.14 6.24
C THR A 5 8.74 3.29 5.24
N GLY A 6 9.88 3.45 4.58
CA GLY A 6 10.10 4.56 3.67
C GLY A 6 10.11 5.94 4.34
N PHE A 7 9.68 6.95 3.61
CA PHE A 7 9.75 8.35 3.99
C PHE A 7 8.81 8.71 5.16
N GLY A 8 9.15 9.81 5.84
CA GLY A 8 8.45 10.31 7.02
C GLY A 8 9.02 11.65 7.45
N ASP A 9 8.88 11.99 8.73
CA ASP A 9 9.31 13.27 9.27
C ASP A 9 10.84 13.42 9.35
N ARG A 10 11.31 14.66 9.57
CA ARG A 10 12.72 15.07 9.55
C ARG A 10 13.66 14.20 10.41
N GLY A 11 13.16 13.58 11.48
CA GLY A 11 13.96 12.73 12.36
C GLY A 11 14.23 11.32 11.82
N LEU A 12 13.58 10.92 10.74
CA LEU A 12 13.67 9.57 10.18
C LEU A 12 14.93 9.40 9.32
N ASN A 13 15.67 8.33 9.59
CA ASN A 13 16.76 7.91 8.71
C ASN A 13 16.21 7.04 7.58
N LEU A 14 15.99 7.65 6.41
CA LEU A 14 15.39 6.96 5.25
C LEU A 14 16.10 5.67 4.87
N ARG A 15 17.43 5.62 5.00
CA ARG A 15 18.22 4.41 4.71
C ARG A 15 17.81 3.25 5.60
N MET A 16 17.50 3.51 6.87
CA MET A 16 17.11 2.50 7.85
C MET A 16 15.62 2.13 7.77
N SER A 17 14.84 2.86 6.98
CA SER A 17 13.41 2.63 6.77
C SER A 17 13.11 1.73 5.57
N ASN A 18 14.13 1.13 4.94
CA ASN A 18 13.93 0.15 3.87
C ASN A 18 13.29 -1.13 4.45
N PRO A 19 12.16 -1.60 3.89
CA PRO A 19 11.43 -2.75 4.43
C PRO A 19 12.23 -4.07 4.34
N LEU A 20 13.26 -4.18 3.49
CA LEU A 20 14.09 -5.39 3.38
C LEU A 20 14.84 -5.75 4.66
N TYR A 21 15.10 -4.78 5.55
CA TYR A 21 15.69 -5.07 6.86
C TYR A 21 14.80 -5.94 7.76
N LEU A 22 13.52 -6.14 7.39
CA LEU A 22 12.60 -7.02 8.10
C LEU A 22 12.79 -8.50 7.78
N HIS A 23 13.66 -8.90 6.84
CA HIS A 23 13.82 -10.29 6.42
C HIS A 23 13.97 -11.27 7.60
N ASN A 24 14.86 -10.98 8.53
CA ASN A 24 15.08 -11.84 9.71
C ASN A 24 13.84 -11.98 10.61
N ILE A 25 12.99 -10.95 10.67
CA ILE A 25 11.73 -10.99 11.42
C ILE A 25 10.68 -11.81 10.67
N LEU A 26 10.65 -11.71 9.34
CA LEU A 26 9.70 -12.43 8.49
C LEU A 26 10.01 -13.93 8.42
N GLU A 27 11.28 -14.32 8.48
CA GLU A 27 11.75 -15.71 8.53
C GLU A 27 11.59 -16.37 9.91
N ASP A 28 11.45 -15.57 10.97
CA ASP A 28 11.31 -16.10 12.31
C ASP A 28 9.90 -16.68 12.53
N LYS A 29 9.86 -17.99 12.79
CA LYS A 29 8.62 -18.77 13.00
C LYS A 29 7.73 -18.20 14.11
N ARG A 30 8.28 -17.47 15.08
CA ARG A 30 7.51 -16.81 16.14
C ARG A 30 6.54 -15.76 15.58
N PHE A 31 6.88 -15.14 14.45
CA PHE A 31 6.08 -14.09 13.81
C PHE A 31 5.34 -14.56 12.55
N ALA A 32 5.47 -15.83 12.15
CA ALA A 32 4.84 -16.37 10.94
C ALA A 32 3.31 -16.18 10.89
N LYS A 33 2.64 -16.13 12.05
CA LYS A 33 1.18 -15.89 12.15
C LYS A 33 0.79 -14.43 12.37
N CYS A 34 1.76 -13.52 12.47
CA CYS A 34 1.46 -12.11 12.60
C CYS A 34 0.80 -11.60 11.30
N ARG A 35 0.02 -10.53 11.42
CA ARG A 35 -0.44 -9.76 10.27
C ARG A 35 0.30 -8.44 10.31
N ILE A 36 1.20 -8.24 9.36
CA ILE A 36 2.11 -7.10 9.28
C ILE A 36 1.69 -6.26 8.07
N VAL A 37 1.43 -4.98 8.29
CA VAL A 37 1.23 -4.03 7.19
C VAL A 37 2.38 -3.03 7.16
N LEU A 38 2.98 -2.87 5.99
CA LEU A 38 4.00 -1.87 5.69
C LEU A 38 3.31 -0.59 5.24
N LEU A 39 3.49 0.49 6.00
CA LEU A 39 2.83 1.77 5.73
C LEU A 39 3.65 2.65 4.77
N HIS A 40 3.05 3.78 4.39
CA HIS A 40 3.67 4.86 3.62
C HIS A 40 4.13 4.47 2.21
N THR A 41 3.53 3.43 1.61
CA THR A 41 4.00 2.86 0.33
C THR A 41 5.44 2.33 0.41
N SER A 42 6.05 2.32 1.61
CA SER A 42 7.50 2.20 1.78
C SER A 42 8.34 3.16 0.92
N TYR A 43 7.79 4.29 0.43
CA TYR A 43 8.46 5.13 -0.57
C TYR A 43 9.86 5.61 -0.11
N PRO A 44 10.93 5.51 -0.93
CA PRO A 44 10.95 5.14 -2.35
C PRO A 44 11.13 3.63 -2.62
N PHE A 45 10.97 2.77 -1.61
CA PHE A 45 11.19 1.32 -1.67
C PHE A 45 9.90 0.52 -2.00
N SER A 46 9.04 1.08 -2.84
CA SER A 46 7.73 0.48 -3.16
C SER A 46 7.86 -0.92 -3.77
N LYS A 47 8.87 -1.11 -4.63
CA LYS A 47 9.16 -2.38 -5.30
C LYS A 47 9.62 -3.46 -4.32
N GLU A 48 10.48 -3.08 -3.38
CA GLU A 48 10.93 -3.96 -2.31
C GLU A 48 9.76 -4.39 -1.42
N ALA A 49 8.86 -3.46 -1.09
CA ALA A 49 7.66 -3.78 -0.33
C ALA A 49 6.73 -4.72 -1.11
N SER A 50 6.55 -4.49 -2.41
CA SER A 50 5.79 -5.35 -3.32
C SER A 50 6.34 -6.78 -3.34
N TYR A 51 7.67 -6.91 -3.49
CA TYR A 51 8.38 -8.19 -3.44
C TYR A 51 8.18 -8.92 -2.11
N LEU A 52 8.28 -8.23 -0.97
CA LEU A 52 8.02 -8.88 0.32
C LEU A 52 6.56 -9.35 0.44
N ALA A 53 5.58 -8.58 -0.04
CA ALA A 53 4.18 -8.99 0.01
C ALA A 53 3.87 -10.19 -0.91
N SER A 54 4.61 -10.35 -2.01
CA SER A 54 4.47 -11.50 -2.90
C SER A 54 5.05 -12.77 -2.28
N LEU A 55 6.15 -12.67 -1.52
CA LEU A 55 6.79 -13.81 -0.86
C LEU A 55 6.14 -14.24 0.46
N TYR A 56 5.80 -13.29 1.32
CA TYR A 56 5.39 -13.60 2.69
C TYR A 56 3.89 -13.47 2.88
N SER A 57 3.23 -14.54 3.33
CA SER A 57 1.78 -14.53 3.60
C SER A 57 1.39 -13.50 4.67
N GLN A 58 2.28 -13.20 5.63
CA GLN A 58 2.02 -12.25 6.70
C GLN A 58 2.14 -10.77 6.32
N VAL A 59 2.68 -10.43 5.13
CA VAL A 59 2.98 -9.05 4.74
C VAL A 59 1.86 -8.47 3.87
N TYR A 60 1.37 -7.30 4.28
CA TYR A 60 0.36 -6.48 3.63
C TYR A 60 0.93 -5.07 3.39
N LEU A 61 0.35 -4.31 2.48
CA LEU A 61 0.84 -3.00 2.07
C LEU A 61 -0.24 -1.93 2.23
N ASP A 62 0.15 -0.74 2.67
CA ASP A 62 -0.70 0.45 2.67
C ASP A 62 -0.03 1.59 1.89
N PHE A 63 -0.79 2.25 1.01
CA PHE A 63 -0.26 3.31 0.15
C PHE A 63 -0.67 4.74 0.55
N GLY A 64 -1.20 4.91 1.77
CA GLY A 64 -1.83 6.15 2.22
C GLY A 64 -0.91 7.37 2.23
N LEU A 65 0.21 7.34 2.97
CA LEU A 65 1.06 8.53 3.15
C LEU A 65 1.53 9.18 1.85
N ALA A 66 1.77 8.36 0.81
CA ALA A 66 2.21 8.85 -0.50
C ALA A 66 1.15 9.75 -1.16
N ILE A 67 -0.11 9.60 -0.78
CA ILE A 67 -1.25 10.35 -1.31
C ILE A 67 -1.83 11.26 -0.21
N PRO A 68 -1.70 12.60 -0.31
CA PRO A 68 -1.35 13.39 -1.50
C PRO A 68 0.09 13.95 -1.49
N LYS A 69 1.03 13.34 -0.74
CA LYS A 69 2.37 13.95 -0.52
C LYS A 69 3.31 13.92 -1.73
N LEU A 70 3.12 13.00 -2.68
CA LEU A 70 3.91 12.94 -3.91
C LEU A 70 3.27 13.75 -5.04
N SER A 71 4.06 14.04 -6.09
CA SER A 71 3.51 14.54 -7.35
C SER A 71 2.51 13.53 -7.94
N VAL A 72 1.63 13.96 -8.85
CA VAL A 72 0.68 13.05 -9.52
C VAL A 72 1.39 11.86 -10.16
N HIS A 73 2.51 12.12 -10.85
CA HIS A 73 3.35 11.06 -11.40
C HIS A 73 3.90 10.15 -10.29
N GLY A 74 4.46 10.72 -9.22
CA GLY A 74 5.00 9.93 -8.10
C GLY A 74 3.95 9.07 -7.40
N MET A 75 2.74 9.58 -7.19
CA MET A 75 1.62 8.81 -6.63
C MET A 75 1.23 7.63 -7.53
N VAL A 76 1.10 7.86 -8.84
CA VAL A 76 0.77 6.80 -9.80
C VAL A 76 1.89 5.75 -9.87
N SER A 77 3.14 6.19 -10.04
CA SER A 77 4.30 5.28 -10.13
C SER A 77 4.46 4.46 -8.85
N ALA A 78 4.30 5.06 -7.68
CA ALA A 78 4.42 4.36 -6.40
C ALA A 78 3.33 3.28 -6.22
N VAL A 79 2.09 3.56 -6.63
CA VAL A 79 1.01 2.56 -6.59
C VAL A 79 1.22 1.47 -7.65
N LYS A 80 1.69 1.81 -8.86
CA LYS A 80 2.10 0.80 -9.86
C LYS A 80 3.18 -0.12 -9.30
N ASP A 81 4.23 0.43 -8.71
CA ASP A 81 5.32 -0.34 -8.11
C ASP A 81 4.84 -1.29 -6.99
N LEU A 82 3.83 -0.89 -6.21
CA LEU A 82 3.23 -1.80 -5.22
C LEU A 82 2.45 -2.93 -5.88
N LEU A 83 1.65 -2.64 -6.91
CA LEU A 83 0.80 -3.63 -7.57
C LEU A 83 1.54 -4.51 -8.58
N GLU A 84 2.81 -4.20 -8.89
CA GLU A 84 3.66 -4.94 -9.82
C GLU A 84 3.80 -6.43 -9.44
N GLN A 85 4.00 -6.74 -8.15
CA GLN A 85 4.14 -8.12 -7.67
C GLN A 85 3.21 -8.48 -6.52
N ALA A 86 2.70 -7.49 -5.77
CA ALA A 86 1.90 -7.76 -4.60
C ALA A 86 0.52 -8.29 -5.00
N PRO A 87 0.03 -9.35 -4.34
CA PRO A 87 -1.36 -9.76 -4.49
C PRO A 87 -2.32 -8.61 -4.16
N LEU A 88 -3.30 -8.36 -5.04
CA LEU A 88 -4.28 -7.27 -4.88
C LEU A 88 -5.01 -7.34 -3.53
N ASN A 89 -5.27 -8.54 -3.02
CA ASN A 89 -5.92 -8.79 -1.72
C ASN A 89 -5.04 -8.49 -0.49
N LYS A 90 -3.79 -8.05 -0.70
CA LYS A 90 -2.86 -7.64 0.37
C LYS A 90 -2.55 -6.15 0.37
N VAL A 91 -3.08 -5.38 -0.57
CA VAL A 91 -2.83 -3.94 -0.70
C VAL A 91 -4.05 -3.17 -0.22
N MET A 92 -3.85 -2.14 0.59
CA MET A 92 -4.89 -1.40 1.29
C MET A 92 -4.66 0.11 1.16
N PHE A 93 -5.74 0.86 1.34
CA PHE A 93 -5.70 2.31 1.42
C PHE A 93 -6.06 2.80 2.82
N SER A 94 -5.26 3.74 3.30
CA SER A 94 -5.58 4.68 4.37
C SER A 94 -5.32 6.09 3.87
N THR A 95 -5.92 7.13 4.48
CA THR A 95 -5.57 8.51 4.10
C THR A 95 -4.27 8.98 4.75
N ASP A 96 -3.80 8.27 5.77
CA ASP A 96 -2.74 8.67 6.69
C ASP A 96 -2.85 10.13 7.19
N ALA A 97 -4.09 10.61 7.22
CA ALA A 97 -4.41 12.00 7.49
C ALA A 97 -4.42 12.24 9.00
N TYR A 98 -3.88 13.38 9.40
CA TYR A 98 -3.88 13.86 10.78
C TYR A 98 -4.05 15.38 10.80
N ALA A 99 -4.36 15.95 11.96
CA ALA A 99 -4.53 17.38 12.23
C ALA A 99 -5.71 18.08 11.53
N PHE A 100 -5.89 17.95 10.21
CA PHE A 100 -6.87 18.72 9.43
C PHE A 100 -7.89 17.82 8.73
N PRO A 101 -9.22 18.04 8.91
CA PRO A 101 -10.28 17.26 8.26
C PRO A 101 -10.16 17.20 6.72
N GLU A 102 -9.68 18.26 6.10
CA GLU A 102 -9.51 18.39 4.65
C GLU A 102 -8.55 17.34 4.09
N LEU A 103 -7.55 16.92 4.88
CA LEU A 103 -6.58 15.90 4.45
C LEU A 103 -7.24 14.53 4.26
N PHE A 104 -8.26 14.19 5.07
CA PHE A 104 -9.03 12.95 4.88
C PHE A 104 -9.76 12.96 3.54
N TYR A 105 -10.45 14.06 3.23
CA TYR A 105 -11.18 14.20 1.97
C TYR A 105 -10.23 14.24 0.77
N LEU A 106 -9.16 15.03 0.84
CA LEU A 106 -8.21 15.19 -0.26
C LEU A 106 -7.44 13.89 -0.53
N GLY A 107 -7.00 13.19 0.52
CA GLY A 107 -6.36 11.88 0.42
C GLY A 107 -7.27 10.88 -0.29
N ALA A 108 -8.51 10.73 0.19
CA ALA A 108 -9.48 9.81 -0.42
C ALA A 108 -9.84 10.17 -1.87
N LYS A 109 -9.99 11.47 -2.17
CA LYS A 109 -10.28 11.95 -3.52
C LYS A 109 -9.13 11.69 -4.49
N ASN A 110 -7.89 11.97 -4.08
CA ASN A 110 -6.72 11.75 -4.92
C ASN A 110 -6.43 10.26 -5.10
N ALA A 111 -6.60 9.45 -4.05
CA ALA A 111 -6.42 8.00 -4.15
C ALA A 111 -7.36 7.37 -5.17
N ARG A 112 -8.64 7.76 -5.19
CA ARG A 112 -9.59 7.27 -6.21
C ARG A 112 -9.14 7.59 -7.64
N LYS A 113 -8.58 8.79 -7.87
CA LYS A 113 -8.04 9.16 -9.18
C LYS A 113 -6.80 8.34 -9.55
N VAL A 114 -5.88 8.17 -8.61
CA VAL A 114 -4.65 7.39 -8.80
C VAL A 114 -4.97 5.93 -9.08
N VAL A 115 -5.78 5.28 -8.25
CA VAL A 115 -6.20 3.89 -8.42
C VAL A 115 -6.95 3.70 -9.74
N PHE A 116 -7.83 4.65 -10.13
CA PHE A 116 -8.45 4.60 -11.45
C PHE A 116 -7.42 4.62 -12.58
N THR A 117 -6.43 5.52 -12.54
CA THR A 117 -5.37 5.57 -13.57
C THR A 117 -4.58 4.26 -13.62
N VAL A 118 -4.18 3.73 -12.47
CA VAL A 118 -3.39 2.48 -12.40
C VAL A 118 -4.18 1.30 -12.95
N LEU A 119 -5.41 1.08 -12.47
CA LEU A 119 -6.24 -0.06 -12.91
C LEU A 119 -6.71 0.08 -14.37
N ARG A 120 -6.94 1.31 -14.85
CA ARG A 120 -7.20 1.56 -16.27
C ARG A 120 -6.01 1.12 -17.12
N ASP A 121 -4.80 1.49 -16.73
CA ASP A 121 -3.59 1.13 -17.47
C ASP A 121 -3.42 -0.40 -17.48
N SER A 122 -3.60 -1.08 -16.35
CA SER A 122 -3.62 -2.56 -16.29
C SER A 122 -4.66 -3.19 -17.21
N CYS A 123 -5.84 -2.59 -17.36
CA CYS A 123 -6.84 -3.06 -18.33
C CYS A 123 -6.41 -2.85 -19.79
N ILE A 124 -5.72 -1.75 -20.09
CA ILE A 124 -5.22 -1.44 -21.44
C ILE A 124 -4.08 -2.40 -21.80
N ASP A 125 -3.21 -2.67 -20.85
CA ASP A 125 -2.05 -3.56 -21.02
C ASP A 125 -2.46 -5.04 -21.08
N GLY A 126 -3.70 -5.36 -20.65
CA GLY A 126 -4.28 -6.70 -20.71
C GLY A 126 -4.05 -7.54 -19.45
N ASP A 127 -3.54 -6.95 -18.38
CA ASP A 127 -3.30 -7.62 -17.10
C ASP A 127 -4.60 -7.95 -16.35
N LEU A 128 -5.62 -7.11 -16.53
CA LEU A 128 -6.94 -7.25 -15.90
C LEU A 128 -8.05 -7.03 -16.92
N ILE A 129 -9.16 -7.75 -16.79
CA ILE A 129 -10.41 -7.33 -17.42
C ILE A 129 -11.13 -6.29 -16.55
N VAL A 130 -12.03 -5.51 -17.15
CA VAL A 130 -12.74 -4.42 -16.46
C VAL A 130 -13.44 -4.87 -15.18
N SER A 131 -14.06 -6.06 -15.17
CA SER A 131 -14.70 -6.59 -13.96
C SER A 131 -13.71 -6.89 -12.84
N GLU A 132 -12.51 -7.38 -13.16
CA GLU A 132 -11.46 -7.62 -12.17
C GLU A 132 -10.92 -6.30 -11.61
N ALA A 133 -10.73 -5.28 -12.46
CA ALA A 133 -10.36 -3.94 -12.01
C ALA A 133 -11.41 -3.33 -11.06
N VAL A 134 -12.70 -3.54 -11.32
CA VAL A 134 -13.77 -3.08 -10.42
C VAL A 134 -13.70 -3.79 -9.06
N GLU A 135 -13.46 -5.09 -9.04
CA GLU A 135 -13.29 -5.83 -7.78
C GLU A 135 -12.01 -5.43 -7.05
N ALA A 136 -10.89 -5.24 -7.77
CA ALA A 136 -9.64 -4.74 -7.22
C ALA A 136 -9.83 -3.38 -6.52
N ALA A 137 -10.56 -2.45 -7.14
CA ALA A 137 -10.85 -1.16 -6.53
C ALA A 137 -11.64 -1.31 -5.20
N LYS A 138 -12.63 -2.21 -5.14
CA LYS A 138 -13.38 -2.48 -3.90
C LYS A 138 -12.51 -3.11 -2.82
N ASP A 139 -11.60 -3.98 -3.22
CA ASP A 139 -10.67 -4.65 -2.32
C ASP A 139 -9.68 -3.64 -1.71
N LEU A 140 -9.01 -2.85 -2.56
CA LEU A 140 -8.05 -1.81 -2.17
C LEU A 140 -8.66 -0.77 -1.22
N PHE A 141 -9.89 -0.32 -1.48
CA PHE A 141 -10.51 0.76 -0.71
C PHE A 141 -11.31 0.31 0.51
N ALA A 142 -11.71 -0.96 0.61
CA ALA A 142 -12.60 -1.39 1.69
C ALA A 142 -12.34 -2.81 2.17
N ARG A 143 -12.54 -3.81 1.31
CA ARG A 143 -12.66 -5.21 1.78
C ARG A 143 -11.36 -5.74 2.40
N ASN A 144 -10.20 -5.37 1.85
CA ASN A 144 -8.91 -5.78 2.41
C ASN A 144 -8.73 -5.24 3.83
N SER A 145 -9.02 -3.96 4.05
CA SER A 145 -8.95 -3.32 5.38
C SER A 145 -9.97 -3.90 6.36
N ILE A 146 -11.22 -4.15 5.92
CA ILE A 146 -12.26 -4.78 6.75
C ILE A 146 -11.79 -6.15 7.25
N ASN A 147 -11.27 -6.99 6.33
CA ASN A 147 -10.78 -8.33 6.66
C ASN A 147 -9.51 -8.30 7.53
N PHE A 148 -8.57 -7.41 7.21
CA PHE A 148 -7.30 -7.29 7.93
C PHE A 148 -7.53 -6.74 9.35
N TYR A 149 -8.28 -5.66 9.51
CA TYR A 149 -8.48 -5.02 10.82
C TYR A 149 -9.66 -5.61 11.60
N LYS A 150 -10.44 -6.52 11.01
CA LYS A 150 -11.66 -7.09 11.61
C LYS A 150 -12.67 -5.99 11.97
N ILE A 151 -12.85 -5.04 11.07
CA ILE A 151 -13.82 -3.95 11.24
C ILE A 151 -15.22 -4.56 11.08
N ILE A 152 -16.10 -4.31 12.05
CA ILE A 152 -17.49 -4.72 11.97
C ILE A 152 -18.20 -3.68 11.08
N SER A 153 -18.68 -4.12 9.92
CA SER A 153 -19.45 -3.31 8.96
C SER A 153 -20.93 -3.62 9.04
#